data_AF-A0A9K3L3F2-F1
#
_entry.id   AF-A0A9K3L3F2-F1
#
_cell.length_a   1.000
_cell.length_b   1.000
_cell.length_c   1.000
_cell.angle_alpha   90.00
_cell.angle_beta   90.00
_cell.angle_gamma   90.00
#
_symmetry.space_group_name_H-M   'P 1'
#
loop_
_entity.id
_entity.type
_entity.pdbx_description
1 polymer ?
#
loop_
_entity_poly.entity_id
_entity_poly.type
_entity_poly.pdbx_seq_one_letter_code
_entity_poly.pdbx_strand_id
1 'polypeptide(L)'
;MFQILDARMRRAVQQENRSIQASLSATNNKKKKLSSSLLTSSSSRKRFCPMILVVLSPIVVIFLVMIVLQTCHRTTVQEDDLKSLDKSAGQVVSQQILLHQLEQHNSKKKKKKNIRKPSKKSIDIHHDISAVHADTKSLSVSQTHRTKRDALVLTTEYGKIRIVLMPELSPESVEYIYKLVESGVCKRCNFYRSEKPGILQGVMANPNIPVNEKRGPCPEGLEGTVPNECPDWDKNCGCHGPVMTKGAVGWAGGDAGGPDFFIDHYTEPAKFWGTQHTNFGKIQDDESFAVIGRIFDQPVEEEGMMLMLETPIHFDLSIEPVVDGGGSAGIATE
;
A
#
# COMPACT_ATOMS: atom_id res chain seq x y z
N MET A 1 -15.67 -16.56 -12.72
CA MET A 1 -15.26 -15.15 -12.51
C MET A 1 -14.03 -15.04 -11.61
N PHE A 2 -14.02 -15.61 -10.40
CA PHE A 2 -12.86 -15.61 -9.49
C PHE A 2 -11.55 -16.17 -10.08
N GLN A 3 -11.57 -17.29 -10.81
CA GLN A 3 -10.36 -17.86 -11.42
C GLN A 3 -9.76 -17.01 -12.56
N ILE A 4 -10.60 -16.24 -13.26
CA ILE A 4 -10.14 -15.34 -14.32
C ILE A 4 -9.51 -14.09 -13.69
N LEU A 5 -10.07 -13.60 -12.58
CA LEU A 5 -9.50 -12.50 -11.82
C LEU A 5 -8.15 -12.89 -11.20
N ASP A 6 -8.07 -14.08 -10.59
CA ASP A 6 -6.83 -14.62 -10.02
C ASP A 6 -5.72 -14.77 -11.07
N ALA A 7 -6.02 -15.37 -12.23
CA ALA A 7 -5.06 -15.49 -13.32
C ALA A 7 -4.64 -14.14 -13.91
N ARG A 8 -5.53 -13.14 -13.95
CA ARG A 8 -5.19 -11.78 -14.39
C ARG A 8 -4.27 -11.09 -13.37
N MET A 9 -4.56 -11.20 -12.09
CA MET A 9 -3.78 -10.58 -11.02
C MET A 9 -2.38 -11.19 -10.90
N ARG A 10 -2.24 -12.52 -11.01
CA ARG A 10 -0.92 -13.16 -11.04
C ARG A 10 -0.06 -12.68 -12.20
N ARG A 11 -0.66 -12.51 -13.39
CA ARG A 11 0.05 -11.95 -14.56
C ARG A 11 0.39 -10.47 -14.35
N ALA A 12 -0.49 -9.70 -13.73
CA ALA A 12 -0.24 -8.29 -13.40
C ALA A 12 0.96 -8.14 -12.47
N VAL A 13 0.97 -8.87 -11.35
CA VAL A 13 2.09 -8.88 -10.38
C VAL A 13 3.40 -9.32 -11.04
N GLN A 14 3.37 -10.35 -11.90
CA GLN A 14 4.57 -10.78 -12.63
C GLN A 14 5.07 -9.73 -13.63
N GLN A 15 4.18 -9.03 -14.33
CA GLN A 15 4.53 -7.98 -15.29
C GLN A 15 5.08 -6.73 -14.60
N GLU A 16 4.51 -6.36 -13.46
CA GLU A 16 4.92 -5.25 -12.62
C GLU A 16 6.32 -5.44 -12.05
N ASN A 17 6.59 -6.62 -11.48
CA ASN A 17 7.92 -6.96 -10.99
C ASN A 17 8.99 -6.81 -12.08
N ARG A 18 8.67 -7.16 -13.34
CA ARG A 18 9.56 -6.92 -14.48
C ARG A 18 9.75 -5.43 -14.78
N SER A 19 8.69 -4.62 -14.68
CA SER A 19 8.75 -3.16 -14.90
C SER A 19 9.58 -2.44 -13.84
N ILE A 20 9.34 -2.74 -12.56
CA ILE A 20 10.10 -2.19 -11.42
C ILE A 20 11.58 -2.54 -11.59
N GLN A 21 11.92 -3.79 -11.89
CA GLN A 21 13.29 -4.21 -12.10
C GLN A 21 13.95 -3.54 -13.32
N ALA A 22 13.22 -3.33 -14.41
CA ALA A 22 13.72 -2.58 -15.57
C ALA A 22 14.05 -1.12 -15.19
N SER A 23 13.21 -0.48 -14.39
CA SER A 23 13.42 0.88 -13.90
C SER A 23 14.64 1.01 -12.96
N LEU A 24 14.82 0.05 -12.06
CA LEU A 24 15.97 -0.03 -11.14
C LEU A 24 17.27 -0.28 -11.91
N SER A 25 17.25 -1.17 -12.90
CA SER A 25 18.39 -1.48 -13.75
C SER A 25 18.81 -0.28 -14.62
N ALA A 26 17.84 0.43 -15.20
CA ALA A 26 18.10 1.65 -15.97
C ALA A 26 18.72 2.76 -15.10
N THR A 27 18.27 2.91 -13.86
CA THR A 27 18.80 3.88 -12.90
C THR A 27 20.25 3.55 -12.51
N ASN A 28 20.56 2.28 -12.27
CA ASN A 28 21.92 1.82 -11.95
C ASN A 28 22.90 2.00 -13.13
N ASN A 29 22.46 1.74 -14.36
CA ASN A 29 23.27 1.97 -15.56
C ASN A 29 23.53 3.45 -15.81
N LYS A 30 22.55 4.33 -15.55
CA LYS A 30 22.73 5.79 -15.64
C LYS A 30 23.72 6.31 -14.61
N LYS A 31 23.69 5.78 -13.38
CA LYS A 31 24.63 6.12 -12.29
C LYS A 31 26.06 5.68 -12.61
N LYS A 32 26.26 4.46 -13.14
CA LYS A 32 27.58 4.00 -13.62
C LYS A 32 28.13 4.86 -14.76
N LYS A 33 27.29 5.26 -15.72
CA LYS A 33 27.70 6.11 -16.85
C LYS A 33 28.08 7.53 -16.42
N LEU A 34 27.42 8.08 -15.41
CA LEU A 34 27.76 9.40 -14.84
C LEU A 34 29.07 9.36 -14.04
N SER A 35 29.32 8.28 -13.29
CA SER A 35 30.59 8.10 -12.56
C SER A 35 31.78 7.90 -13.49
N SER A 36 31.59 7.30 -14.67
CA SER A 36 32.67 7.18 -15.67
C SER A 36 32.99 8.48 -16.42
N SER A 37 32.04 9.43 -16.52
CA SER A 37 32.27 10.69 -17.24
C SER A 37 32.86 11.81 -16.38
N LEU A 38 32.91 11.65 -15.05
CA LEU A 38 33.43 12.66 -14.11
C LEU A 38 34.93 12.54 -13.83
N LEU A 39 35.65 11.61 -14.47
CA LEU A 39 37.11 11.45 -14.33
C LEU A 39 37.93 12.08 -15.47
N THR A 40 37.31 12.81 -16.40
CA THR A 40 38.03 13.48 -17.49
C THR A 40 37.51 14.89 -17.74
N SER A 41 37.86 15.86 -16.88
CA SER A 41 37.94 17.27 -17.28
C SER A 41 38.62 18.08 -16.19
N SER A 42 39.90 18.37 -16.40
CA SER A 42 40.66 19.36 -15.63
C SER A 42 40.92 20.56 -16.53
N SER A 43 40.65 21.75 -15.97
CA SER A 43 41.25 23.05 -16.30
C SER A 43 40.88 23.70 -17.64
N SER A 44 40.12 24.81 -17.58
CA SER A 44 40.63 26.17 -17.91
C SER A 44 39.52 27.20 -18.18
N ARG A 45 39.51 28.25 -17.33
CA ARG A 45 39.28 29.69 -17.62
C ARG A 45 37.90 30.25 -18.06
N LYS A 46 37.56 31.29 -17.27
CA LYS A 46 37.19 32.69 -17.60
C LYS A 46 35.72 33.08 -17.48
N ARG A 47 35.54 34.11 -16.63
CA ARG A 47 34.36 34.95 -16.42
C ARG A 47 33.98 35.66 -17.72
N PHE A 48 32.71 35.60 -18.11
CA PHE A 48 32.05 36.65 -18.88
C PHE A 48 30.54 36.60 -18.59
N CYS A 49 30.01 37.74 -18.15
CA CYS A 49 28.59 37.98 -17.93
C CYS A 49 28.14 38.97 -19.01
N PRO A 50 27.08 38.67 -19.77
CA PRO A 50 26.28 39.71 -20.38
C PRO A 50 24.82 39.61 -19.92
N MET A 51 24.27 40.78 -19.58
CA MET A 51 22.84 41.01 -19.43
C MET A 51 22.12 40.58 -20.71
N ILE A 52 21.31 39.52 -20.61
CA ILE A 52 20.44 39.05 -21.69
C ILE A 52 19.17 39.90 -21.65
N LEU A 53 19.07 40.84 -22.58
CA LEU A 53 17.80 41.45 -22.96
C LEU A 53 17.01 40.36 -23.72
N VAL A 54 16.01 39.76 -23.06
CA VAL A 54 15.16 38.73 -23.68
C VAL A 54 14.20 39.42 -24.65
N VAL A 55 14.64 39.58 -25.89
CA VAL A 55 13.72 39.78 -27.01
C VAL A 55 13.04 38.43 -27.22
N LEU A 56 11.83 38.27 -26.68
CA LEU A 56 11.04 37.06 -26.90
C LEU A 56 10.84 36.91 -28.42
N SER A 57 11.39 35.83 -28.98
CA SER A 57 11.25 35.50 -30.38
C SER A 57 9.75 35.50 -30.75
N PRO A 58 9.36 36.00 -31.94
CA PRO A 58 7.98 35.96 -32.42
C PRO A 58 7.37 34.55 -32.31
N ILE A 59 8.19 33.51 -32.39
CA ILE A 59 7.80 32.10 -32.23
C ILE A 59 7.26 31.82 -30.82
N VAL A 60 7.87 32.39 -29.77
CA VAL A 60 7.42 32.20 -28.39
C VAL A 60 6.08 32.89 -28.14
N VAL A 61 5.88 34.07 -28.74
CA VAL A 61 4.60 34.79 -28.66
C VAL A 61 3.49 34.01 -29.35
N ILE A 62 3.74 33.47 -30.55
CA ILE A 62 2.76 32.63 -31.27
C ILE A 62 2.43 31.37 -30.45
N PHE A 63 3.43 30.74 -29.82
CA PHE A 63 3.21 29.55 -29.00
C PHE A 63 2.33 29.85 -27.77
N LEU A 64 2.55 30.99 -27.11
CA LEU A 64 1.71 31.40 -25.98
C LEU A 64 0.26 31.70 -26.41
N VAL A 65 0.06 32.33 -27.58
CA VAL A 65 -1.28 32.57 -28.13
C VAL A 65 -2.00 31.25 -28.44
N MET A 66 -1.29 30.27 -29.01
CA MET A 66 -1.83 28.94 -29.28
C MET A 66 -2.29 28.23 -28.00
N ILE A 67 -1.53 28.34 -26.90
CA ILE A 67 -1.91 27.77 -25.59
C ILE A 67 -3.21 28.41 -25.07
N VAL A 68 -3.34 29.73 -25.17
CA VAL A 68 -4.55 30.46 -24.72
C VAL A 68 -5.77 30.07 -25.57
N LEU A 69 -5.61 29.90 -26.89
CA LEU A 69 -6.70 29.46 -27.75
C LEU A 69 -7.15 28.02 -27.44
N GLN A 70 -6.21 27.14 -27.11
CA GLN A 70 -6.53 25.76 -26.71
C GLN A 70 -7.28 25.69 -25.38
N THR A 71 -6.94 26.54 -24.40
CA THR A 71 -7.66 26.59 -23.12
C THR A 71 -9.06 27.18 -23.28
N CYS A 72 -9.24 28.21 -24.12
CA CYS A 72 -10.57 28.75 -24.42
C CYS A 72 -11.50 27.77 -25.15
N HIS A 73 -10.98 26.90 -26.02
CA HIS A 73 -11.81 25.89 -26.69
C HIS A 73 -12.27 24.78 -25.75
N ARG A 74 -11.53 24.49 -24.66
CA ARG A 74 -11.94 23.45 -23.70
C ARG A 74 -13.14 23.87 -22.86
N THR A 75 -13.32 25.17 -22.58
CA THR A 75 -14.42 25.64 -21.74
C THR A 75 -15.78 25.61 -22.44
N THR A 76 -15.83 25.63 -23.77
CA THR A 76 -17.11 25.63 -24.50
C THR A 76 -17.73 24.24 -24.65
N VAL A 77 -16.96 23.16 -24.45
CA VAL A 77 -17.46 21.78 -24.61
C VAL A 77 -18.19 21.29 -23.34
N GLN A 78 -17.94 21.91 -22.18
CA GLN A 78 -18.45 21.42 -20.90
C GLN A 78 -19.93 21.81 -20.63
N GLU A 79 -20.51 22.71 -21.42
CA GLU A 79 -21.90 23.19 -21.22
C GLU A 79 -22.96 22.27 -21.86
N ASP A 80 -22.56 21.45 -22.84
CA ASP A 80 -23.50 20.56 -23.56
C ASP A 80 -23.75 19.22 -22.83
N ASP A 81 -22.81 18.76 -22.00
CA ASP A 81 -22.94 17.47 -21.30
C ASP A 81 -23.90 17.52 -20.10
N LEU A 82 -24.14 18.68 -19.49
CA LEU A 82 -25.05 18.81 -18.35
C LEU A 82 -26.53 18.58 -18.69
N LYS A 83 -26.91 18.65 -19.98
CA LYS A 83 -28.31 18.47 -20.40
C LYS A 83 -28.70 17.01 -20.67
N SER A 84 -27.73 16.08 -20.67
CA SER A 84 -28.01 14.66 -20.96
C SER A 84 -28.26 13.79 -19.71
N LEU A 85 -27.94 14.30 -18.51
CA LEU A 85 -27.97 13.54 -17.25
C LEU A 85 -29.35 13.38 -16.60
N ASP A 86 -30.38 14.11 -17.07
CA ASP A 86 -31.70 14.11 -16.41
C ASP A 86 -32.64 12.96 -16.87
N LYS A 87 -32.20 12.10 -17.79
CA LYS A 87 -33.02 10.98 -18.33
C LYS A 87 -32.68 9.59 -17.80
N SER A 88 -31.58 9.39 -17.07
CA SER A 88 -31.12 8.04 -16.65
C SER A 88 -31.52 7.64 -15.22
N ALA A 89 -32.00 8.58 -14.39
CA ALA A 89 -32.32 8.33 -12.98
C ALA A 89 -33.52 7.38 -12.75
N GLY A 90 -34.41 7.20 -13.74
CA GLY A 90 -35.60 6.35 -13.62
C GLY A 90 -35.35 4.85 -13.72
N GLN A 91 -34.22 4.42 -14.28
CA GLN A 91 -33.98 3.00 -14.62
C GLN A 91 -33.22 2.24 -13.52
N VAL A 92 -32.50 2.94 -12.64
CA VAL A 92 -31.66 2.34 -11.58
C VAL A 92 -32.50 1.86 -10.39
N VAL A 93 -33.63 2.53 -10.10
CA VAL A 93 -34.50 2.19 -8.95
C VAL A 93 -35.16 0.81 -9.11
N SER A 94 -35.40 0.36 -10.35
CA SER A 94 -36.04 -0.94 -10.60
C SER A 94 -35.14 -2.15 -10.38
N GLN A 95 -33.80 -2.01 -10.47
CA GLN A 95 -32.87 -3.14 -10.26
C GLN A 95 -32.57 -3.39 -8.78
N GLN A 96 -32.54 -2.34 -7.95
CA GLN A 96 -32.29 -2.48 -6.51
C GLN A 96 -33.43 -3.22 -5.78
N ILE A 97 -34.67 -3.04 -6.22
CA ILE A 97 -35.83 -3.75 -5.63
C ILE A 97 -35.75 -5.27 -5.91
N LEU A 98 -35.27 -5.67 -7.09
CA LEU A 98 -35.15 -7.08 -7.47
C LEU A 98 -34.03 -7.80 -6.69
N LEU A 99 -32.91 -7.13 -6.44
CA LEU A 99 -31.79 -7.66 -5.66
C LEU A 99 -32.19 -7.88 -4.19
N HIS A 100 -32.94 -6.96 -3.60
CA HIS A 100 -33.36 -7.09 -2.21
C HIS A 100 -34.34 -8.26 -1.99
N GLN A 101 -35.19 -8.58 -2.98
CA GLN A 101 -36.09 -9.74 -2.92
C GLN A 101 -35.35 -11.08 -3.00
N LEU A 102 -34.23 -11.16 -3.74
CA LEU A 102 -33.43 -12.37 -3.87
C LEU A 102 -32.66 -12.71 -2.58
N GLU A 103 -32.17 -11.72 -1.84
CA GLU A 103 -31.46 -11.94 -0.57
C GLU A 103 -32.39 -12.48 0.54
N GLN A 104 -33.61 -11.94 0.61
CA GLN A 104 -34.65 -12.38 1.55
C GLN A 104 -35.00 -13.86 1.37
N HIS A 105 -35.00 -14.35 0.11
CA HIS A 105 -35.35 -15.74 -0.20
C HIS A 105 -34.22 -16.73 0.14
N ASN A 106 -32.96 -16.30 0.07
CA ASN A 106 -31.80 -17.14 0.42
C ASN A 106 -31.60 -17.30 1.94
N SER A 107 -31.96 -16.28 2.73
CA SER A 107 -31.84 -16.35 4.20
C SER A 107 -32.80 -17.39 4.81
N LYS A 108 -33.99 -17.59 4.23
CA LYS A 108 -34.97 -18.59 4.70
C LYS A 108 -34.56 -20.04 4.43
N LYS A 109 -33.69 -20.31 3.43
CA LYS A 109 -33.22 -21.68 3.13
C LYS A 109 -32.10 -22.19 4.03
N LYS A 110 -31.35 -21.31 4.71
CA LYS A 110 -30.22 -21.70 5.59
C LYS A 110 -30.62 -22.12 7.01
N LYS A 111 -31.87 -21.89 7.44
CA LYS A 111 -32.32 -22.18 8.82
C LYS A 111 -32.80 -23.62 9.07
N LYS A 112 -32.60 -24.53 8.11
CA LYS A 112 -33.12 -25.91 8.16
C LYS A 112 -32.06 -26.94 7.78
N LYS A 113 -30.96 -27.03 8.53
CA LYS A 113 -30.05 -28.20 8.54
C LYS A 113 -29.09 -28.14 9.73
N ASN A 114 -28.95 -29.30 10.39
CA ASN A 114 -27.93 -29.71 11.36
C ASN A 114 -28.12 -29.38 12.86
N ILE A 115 -28.94 -30.23 13.50
CA ILE A 115 -28.74 -30.71 14.87
C ILE A 115 -28.07 -32.08 14.78
N ARG A 116 -26.82 -32.23 15.25
CA ARG A 116 -26.22 -33.50 15.68
C ARG A 116 -25.11 -33.23 16.72
N LYS A 117 -25.32 -33.73 17.94
CA LYS A 117 -24.35 -33.78 19.06
C LYS A 117 -23.39 -34.97 18.87
N PRO A 118 -22.15 -34.88 19.40
CA PRO A 118 -21.65 -35.92 20.32
C PRO A 118 -20.92 -35.29 21.54
N SER A 119 -21.25 -35.70 22.77
CA SER A 119 -20.62 -36.78 23.56
C SER A 119 -19.26 -36.37 24.17
N LYS A 120 -19.32 -36.04 25.47
CA LYS A 120 -18.20 -35.78 26.38
C LYS A 120 -17.36 -37.04 26.61
N LYS A 121 -16.04 -36.89 26.62
CA LYS A 121 -15.12 -37.77 27.35
C LYS A 121 -14.00 -36.91 27.95
N SER A 122 -14.06 -36.76 29.26
CA SER A 122 -13.04 -36.15 30.12
C SER A 122 -11.95 -37.18 30.39
N ILE A 123 -10.69 -36.77 30.24
CA ILE A 123 -9.52 -37.51 30.74
C ILE A 123 -8.68 -36.47 31.48
N ASP A 124 -8.60 -36.65 32.80
CA ASP A 124 -7.69 -35.95 33.71
C ASP A 124 -6.31 -36.59 33.60
N ILE A 125 -5.25 -35.77 33.47
CA ILE A 125 -3.89 -36.16 33.82
C ILE A 125 -3.25 -35.01 34.60
N HIS A 126 -3.07 -35.25 35.89
CA HIS A 126 -2.16 -34.54 36.77
C HIS A 126 -0.71 -34.88 36.38
N HIS A 127 0.17 -33.88 36.28
CA HIS A 127 1.57 -34.06 36.68
C HIS A 127 2.14 -32.78 37.27
N ASP A 128 2.70 -32.97 38.46
CA ASP A 128 3.30 -31.99 39.35
C ASP A 128 4.78 -31.72 39.05
N ILE A 129 5.18 -30.46 39.25
CA ILE A 129 6.31 -29.95 40.06
C ILE A 129 7.77 -29.90 39.50
N SER A 130 8.38 -28.76 39.84
CA SER A 130 9.80 -28.38 39.99
C SER A 130 10.54 -27.83 38.76
N ALA A 131 10.82 -26.52 38.63
CA ALA A 131 11.67 -25.65 39.45
C ALA A 131 13.17 -26.00 39.38
N VAL A 132 13.94 -25.31 38.53
CA VAL A 132 15.41 -25.17 38.68
C VAL A 132 15.88 -23.81 38.12
N HIS A 133 16.44 -23.02 39.03
CA HIS A 133 17.47 -21.97 38.97
C HIS A 133 17.61 -20.99 37.79
N ALA A 134 17.29 -19.74 38.12
CA ALA A 134 18.17 -18.57 38.12
C ALA A 134 19.51 -18.68 37.35
N ASP A 135 19.61 -17.93 36.26
CA ASP A 135 20.85 -17.27 35.87
C ASP A 135 20.52 -15.85 35.37
N THR A 136 20.53 -14.91 36.30
CA THR A 136 20.38 -13.47 36.03
C THR A 136 21.74 -12.93 35.65
N LYS A 137 21.99 -12.76 34.34
CA LYS A 137 23.09 -11.91 33.88
C LYS A 137 22.74 -11.18 32.59
N SER A 138 22.51 -9.87 32.73
CA SER A 138 22.74 -8.84 31.71
C SER A 138 21.86 -8.86 30.45
N LEU A 139 20.59 -8.50 30.60
CA LEU A 139 19.72 -7.99 29.52
C LEU A 139 19.14 -6.64 29.95
N SER A 140 19.98 -5.62 30.03
CA SER A 140 19.58 -4.21 30.12
C SER A 140 20.17 -3.54 28.87
N VAL A 141 19.40 -3.23 27.83
CA VAL A 141 18.64 -1.97 27.67
C VAL A 141 17.50 -2.12 26.62
N SER A 142 17.16 -3.33 26.17
CA SER A 142 16.27 -3.54 25.00
C SER A 142 14.77 -3.74 25.29
N GLN A 143 14.36 -3.96 26.55
CA GLN A 143 12.99 -4.45 26.84
C GLN A 143 11.98 -3.42 27.35
N THR A 144 12.39 -2.18 27.65
CA THR A 144 11.51 -1.19 28.28
C THR A 144 10.70 -0.31 27.31
N HIS A 145 10.85 -0.50 26.00
CA HIS A 145 10.12 0.28 24.97
C HIS A 145 9.05 -0.53 24.21
N ARG A 146 8.72 -1.76 24.66
CA ARG A 146 7.96 -2.74 23.85
C ARG A 146 6.45 -2.79 24.06
N THR A 147 5.83 -1.89 24.83
CA THR A 147 4.38 -1.95 25.07
C THR A 147 3.56 -0.90 24.32
N LYS A 148 4.19 0.13 23.76
CA LYS A 148 3.47 1.16 23.00
C LYS A 148 3.75 1.01 21.51
N ARG A 149 2.73 0.65 20.74
CA ARG A 149 2.81 0.67 19.28
C ARG A 149 2.62 2.11 18.79
N ASP A 150 3.28 2.42 17.69
CA ASP A 150 3.10 3.67 16.96
C ASP A 150 2.25 3.43 15.71
N ALA A 151 1.53 4.47 15.30
CA ALA A 151 0.78 4.52 14.06
C ALA A 151 1.49 5.45 13.08
N LEU A 152 1.82 4.93 11.90
CA LEU A 152 2.15 5.74 10.74
C LEU A 152 0.86 6.35 10.18
N VAL A 153 0.83 7.67 10.06
CA VAL A 153 -0.31 8.41 9.53
C VAL A 153 0.05 8.95 8.15
N LEU A 154 -0.69 8.49 7.15
CA LEU A 154 -0.65 9.00 5.78
C LEU A 154 -1.75 10.06 5.65
N THR A 155 -1.36 11.32 5.52
CA THR A 155 -2.32 12.43 5.35
C THR A 155 -2.48 12.73 3.86
N THR A 156 -3.66 12.45 3.32
CA THR A 156 -4.04 12.74 1.93
C THR A 156 -5.07 13.87 1.89
N GLU A 157 -5.40 14.36 0.69
CA GLU A 157 -6.55 15.25 0.48
C GLU A 157 -7.90 14.60 0.83
N TYR A 158 -7.98 13.26 0.84
CA TYR A 158 -9.18 12.51 1.20
C TYR A 158 -9.27 12.21 2.70
N GLY A 159 -8.24 12.52 3.49
CA GLY A 159 -8.18 12.29 4.93
C GLY A 159 -6.97 11.48 5.37
N LYS A 160 -6.99 11.03 6.62
CA LYS A 160 -5.89 10.33 7.27
C LYS A 160 -6.09 8.81 7.21
N ILE A 161 -5.06 8.09 6.79
CA ILE A 161 -4.98 6.63 6.91
C ILE A 161 -3.98 6.31 8.01
N ARG A 162 -4.41 5.60 9.05
CA ARG A 162 -3.55 5.17 10.17
C ARG A 162 -3.16 3.71 10.03
N ILE A 163 -1.86 3.46 10.07
CA ILE A 163 -1.24 2.15 9.96
C ILE A 163 -0.49 1.88 11.26
N VAL A 164 -0.99 0.95 12.07
CA VAL A 164 -0.27 0.47 13.25
C VAL A 164 0.99 -0.26 12.78
N LEU A 165 2.16 0.23 13.20
CA LEU A 165 3.45 -0.37 12.87
C LEU A 165 3.69 -1.62 13.72
N MET A 166 4.24 -2.66 13.08
CA MET A 166 4.44 -3.99 13.66
C MET A 166 5.93 -4.39 13.59
N PRO A 167 6.79 -3.86 14.49
CA PRO A 167 8.22 -4.18 14.50
C PRO A 167 8.51 -5.66 14.78
N GLU A 168 7.55 -6.41 15.30
CA GLU A 168 7.60 -7.87 15.44
C GLU A 168 7.55 -8.61 14.09
N LEU A 169 6.97 -8.00 13.05
CA LEU A 169 6.89 -8.57 11.70
C LEU A 169 8.04 -8.11 10.81
N SER A 170 8.55 -6.90 10.97
CA SER A 170 9.74 -6.45 10.26
C SER A 170 10.35 -5.22 10.94
N PRO A 171 11.32 -5.39 11.84
CA PRO A 171 11.89 -4.26 12.58
C PRO A 171 12.64 -3.29 11.64
N GLU A 172 13.30 -3.79 10.60
CA GLU A 172 14.02 -2.93 9.64
C GLU A 172 13.09 -2.14 8.71
N SER A 173 11.92 -2.67 8.37
CA SER A 173 10.90 -1.90 7.64
C SER A 173 10.37 -0.75 8.50
N VAL A 174 10.14 -1.01 9.80
CA VAL A 174 9.68 0.01 10.74
C VAL A 174 10.75 1.08 10.97
N GLU A 175 12.02 0.69 11.11
CA GLU A 175 13.14 1.63 11.21
C GLU A 175 13.27 2.51 9.95
N TYR A 176 13.07 1.94 8.76
CA TYR A 176 13.06 2.70 7.51
C TYR A 176 11.95 3.76 7.48
N ILE A 177 10.74 3.41 7.95
CA ILE A 177 9.61 4.33 8.05
C ILE A 177 9.92 5.48 9.01
N TYR A 178 10.51 5.21 10.18
CA TYR A 178 10.91 6.27 11.11
C TYR A 178 11.91 7.23 10.46
N LYS A 179 12.94 6.71 9.76
CA LYS A 179 13.90 7.55 9.02
C LYS A 179 13.21 8.43 7.98
N LEU A 180 12.23 7.89 7.25
CA LEU A 180 11.46 8.68 6.28
C LEU A 180 10.71 9.84 6.95
N VAL A 181 10.03 9.58 8.07
CA VAL A 181 9.30 10.62 8.83
C VAL A 181 10.27 11.67 9.40
N GLU A 182 11.38 11.24 10.01
CA GLU A 182 12.40 12.12 10.58
C GLU A 182 13.09 13.01 9.54
N SER A 183 13.13 12.58 8.28
CA SER A 183 13.66 13.38 7.18
C SER A 183 12.80 14.58 6.79
N GLY A 184 11.60 14.70 7.39
CA GLY A 184 10.64 15.76 7.13
C GLY A 184 9.74 15.43 5.95
N VAL A 185 9.64 16.35 4.98
CA VAL A 185 8.73 16.20 3.85
C VAL A 185 9.14 15.02 2.96
N CYS A 186 8.25 14.04 2.82
CA CYS A 186 8.48 12.91 1.93
C CYS A 186 8.43 13.36 0.46
N LYS A 187 9.57 13.26 -0.23
CA LYS A 187 9.73 13.76 -1.60
C LYS A 187 9.12 12.87 -2.68
N ARG A 188 8.85 11.60 -2.36
CA ARG A 188 8.28 10.60 -3.28
C ARG A 188 7.26 9.74 -2.52
N CYS A 189 6.22 10.39 -2.01
CA CYS A 189 5.12 9.73 -1.32
C CYS A 189 3.82 9.94 -2.07
N ASN A 190 3.31 8.89 -2.71
CA ASN A 190 2.00 8.93 -3.35
C ASN A 190 1.43 7.53 -3.53
N PHE A 191 0.10 7.45 -3.61
CA PHE A 191 -0.60 6.31 -4.17
C PHE A 191 -0.69 6.49 -5.68
N TYR A 192 -0.39 5.44 -6.43
CA TYR A 192 -0.40 5.48 -7.90
C TYR A 192 -1.20 4.33 -8.52
N ARG A 193 -1.54 3.29 -7.77
CA ARG A 193 -2.28 2.12 -8.25
C ARG A 193 -3.43 1.80 -7.32
N SER A 194 -4.60 1.55 -7.92
CA SER A 194 -5.86 1.39 -7.21
C SER A 194 -6.70 0.33 -7.91
N GLU A 195 -6.68 -0.89 -7.38
CA GLU A 195 -7.48 -2.01 -7.89
C GLU A 195 -8.59 -2.33 -6.91
N LYS A 196 -9.83 -1.92 -7.19
CA LYS A 196 -10.98 -2.17 -6.30
C LYS A 196 -11.56 -3.58 -6.51
N PRO A 197 -11.88 -4.35 -5.44
CA PRO A 197 -11.64 -4.14 -4.01
C PRO A 197 -10.35 -4.83 -3.51
N GLY A 198 -9.31 -4.86 -4.34
CA GLY A 198 -8.06 -5.56 -4.14
C GLY A 198 -7.01 -4.76 -3.39
N ILE A 199 -6.20 -3.98 -4.09
CA ILE A 199 -5.05 -3.27 -3.49
C ILE A 199 -5.06 -1.79 -3.74
N LEU A 200 -4.65 -1.05 -2.72
CA LEU A 200 -4.20 0.33 -2.85
C LEU A 200 -2.68 0.33 -2.69
N GLN A 201 -1.96 0.72 -3.75
CA GLN A 201 -0.50 0.66 -3.81
C GLN A 201 0.10 2.04 -4.06
N GLY A 202 1.21 2.29 -3.38
CA GLY A 202 1.94 3.54 -3.43
C GLY A 202 3.42 3.34 -3.18
N VAL A 203 4.13 4.46 -3.07
CA VAL A 203 5.56 4.51 -2.77
C VAL A 203 5.81 5.39 -1.56
N MET A 204 6.75 4.98 -0.70
CA MET A 204 7.30 5.79 0.37
C MET A 204 8.81 5.87 0.21
N ALA A 205 9.31 6.97 -0.35
CA ALA A 205 10.75 7.12 -0.57
C ALA A 205 11.27 8.55 -0.36
N ASN A 206 12.52 8.62 0.10
CA ASN A 206 13.34 9.82 0.08
C ASN A 206 14.67 9.49 -0.61
N PRO A 207 15.10 10.23 -1.65
CA PRO A 207 16.37 9.96 -2.36
C PRO A 207 17.61 9.90 -1.47
N ASN A 208 17.58 10.53 -0.29
CA ASN A 208 18.70 10.57 0.65
C ASN A 208 18.67 9.43 1.67
N ILE A 209 17.64 8.59 1.66
CA ILE A 209 17.47 7.46 2.58
C ILE A 209 17.55 6.17 1.77
N PRO A 210 18.56 5.31 2.01
CA PRO A 210 18.64 4.00 1.39
C PRO A 210 17.36 3.20 1.63
N VAL A 211 16.85 2.54 0.59
CA VAL A 211 15.70 1.66 0.69
C VAL A 211 16.02 0.48 1.62
N ASN A 212 15.01 -0.01 2.33
CA ASN A 212 15.18 -1.21 3.14
C ASN A 212 15.37 -2.43 2.21
N GLU A 213 16.52 -3.08 2.31
CA GLU A 213 16.84 -4.29 1.54
C GLU A 213 16.55 -5.59 2.30
N LYS A 214 16.09 -5.49 3.56
CA LYS A 214 15.87 -6.64 4.41
C LYS A 214 14.42 -7.11 4.38
N ARG A 215 14.25 -8.39 4.11
CA ARG A 215 12.98 -9.12 4.18
C ARG A 215 12.59 -9.40 5.63
N GLY A 216 11.28 -9.49 5.89
CA GLY A 216 10.75 -9.95 7.18
C GLY A 216 11.07 -11.43 7.45
N PRO A 217 10.93 -11.89 8.69
CA PRO A 217 11.06 -13.30 9.01
C PRO A 217 9.83 -14.09 8.51
N CYS A 218 10.02 -15.38 8.26
CA CYS A 218 8.89 -16.28 8.07
C CYS A 218 8.20 -16.54 9.43
N PRO A 219 6.88 -16.37 9.55
CA PRO A 219 6.17 -16.74 10.78
C PRO A 219 6.26 -18.24 11.08
N GLU A 220 6.29 -18.58 12.36
CA GLU A 220 6.37 -19.95 12.83
C GLU A 220 5.25 -20.82 12.23
N GLY A 221 5.64 -21.98 11.69
CA GLY A 221 4.69 -22.95 11.12
C GLY A 221 4.09 -22.56 9.76
N LEU A 222 4.48 -21.44 9.15
CA LEU A 222 4.03 -21.08 7.80
C LEU A 222 4.96 -21.55 6.69
N GLU A 223 6.24 -21.77 6.98
CA GLU A 223 7.21 -22.22 5.98
C GLU A 223 6.78 -23.55 5.34
N GLY A 224 6.67 -23.56 4.01
CA GLY A 224 6.24 -24.74 3.25
C GLY A 224 4.75 -25.12 3.35
N THR A 225 3.94 -24.40 4.13
CA THR A 225 2.49 -24.70 4.29
C THR A 225 1.61 -23.98 3.27
N VAL A 226 2.02 -22.79 2.85
CA VAL A 226 1.35 -22.02 1.79
C VAL A 226 2.29 -22.01 0.58
N PRO A 227 1.85 -22.50 -0.60
CA PRO A 227 2.68 -22.47 -1.80
C PRO A 227 3.02 -21.03 -2.20
N ASN A 228 4.30 -20.78 -2.42
CA ASN A 228 4.79 -19.53 -3.00
C ASN A 228 5.10 -19.78 -4.48
N GLU A 229 4.50 -18.97 -5.35
CA GLU A 229 4.79 -18.99 -6.78
C GLU A 229 5.92 -18.00 -7.04
N CYS A 230 7.15 -18.49 -6.84
CA CYS A 230 8.35 -17.69 -7.09
C CYS A 230 8.46 -17.35 -8.58
N PRO A 231 8.64 -16.08 -8.94
CA PRO A 231 8.86 -15.69 -10.33
C PRO A 231 10.25 -16.14 -10.82
N ASP A 232 10.43 -16.27 -12.14
CA ASP A 232 11.68 -16.78 -12.74
C ASP A 232 12.95 -16.04 -12.29
N TRP A 233 12.82 -14.74 -11.98
CA TRP A 233 13.91 -13.87 -11.57
C TRP A 233 14.23 -13.95 -10.07
N ASP A 234 13.33 -14.46 -9.24
CA ASP A 234 13.54 -14.69 -7.81
C ASP A 234 13.05 -16.08 -7.42
N LYS A 235 13.82 -17.09 -7.82
CA LYS A 235 13.55 -18.50 -7.53
C LYS A 235 13.57 -18.82 -6.04
N ASN A 236 14.17 -17.94 -5.23
CA ASN A 236 14.28 -18.06 -3.78
C ASN A 236 13.43 -17.00 -3.07
N CYS A 237 12.29 -16.63 -3.68
CA CYS A 237 11.37 -15.66 -3.09
C CYS A 237 11.02 -16.00 -1.65
N GLY A 238 10.87 -17.29 -1.33
CA GLY A 238 10.80 -17.79 0.03
C GLY A 238 9.65 -17.21 0.84
N CYS A 239 9.67 -17.43 2.15
CA CYS A 239 8.68 -16.89 3.08
C CYS A 239 9.30 -15.71 3.84
N HIS A 240 8.62 -14.57 3.84
CA HIS A 240 9.10 -13.38 4.55
C HIS A 240 7.98 -12.50 5.12
N GLY A 241 6.86 -13.13 5.45
CA GLY A 241 5.74 -12.53 6.16
C GLY A 241 4.56 -13.49 6.26
N PRO A 242 3.53 -13.15 7.04
CA PRO A 242 2.29 -13.92 7.04
C PRO A 242 1.51 -13.71 5.75
N VAL A 243 0.53 -14.60 5.49
CA VAL A 243 -0.45 -14.37 4.42
C VAL A 243 -1.16 -13.04 4.67
N MET A 244 -1.19 -12.18 3.65
CA MET A 244 -1.87 -10.89 3.71
C MET A 244 -3.38 -11.09 3.97
N THR A 245 -3.92 -10.23 4.83
CA THR A 245 -5.35 -10.17 5.16
C THR A 245 -5.81 -8.73 5.07
N LYS A 246 -7.13 -8.50 4.99
CA LYS A 246 -7.69 -7.14 4.93
C LYS A 246 -7.05 -6.19 5.96
N GLY A 247 -6.53 -5.08 5.45
CA GLY A 247 -5.84 -4.04 6.19
C GLY A 247 -4.36 -4.31 6.45
N ALA A 248 -3.82 -5.48 6.12
CA ALA A 248 -2.38 -5.72 6.20
C ALA A 248 -1.64 -4.79 5.22
N VAL A 249 -0.50 -4.28 5.65
CA VAL A 249 0.37 -3.41 4.86
C VAL A 249 1.73 -4.07 4.71
N GLY A 250 2.17 -4.22 3.46
CA GLY A 250 3.43 -4.86 3.12
C GLY A 250 4.06 -4.27 1.87
N TRP A 251 5.32 -4.61 1.63
CA TRP A 251 6.07 -4.15 0.46
C TRP A 251 5.63 -4.91 -0.81
N ALA A 252 5.44 -4.19 -1.92
CA ALA A 252 4.82 -4.67 -3.15
C ALA A 252 5.67 -5.65 -3.98
N GLY A 253 6.99 -5.69 -3.78
CA GLY A 253 7.86 -6.68 -4.41
C GLY A 253 9.33 -6.27 -4.50
N GLY A 254 10.18 -7.23 -4.87
CA GLY A 254 11.62 -7.06 -5.11
C GLY A 254 12.53 -7.71 -4.07
N ASP A 255 13.83 -7.75 -4.35
CA ASP A 255 14.90 -8.26 -3.46
C ASP A 255 14.95 -7.55 -2.09
N ALA A 256 14.25 -6.41 -1.97
CA ALA A 256 14.39 -5.41 -0.93
C ALA A 256 13.00 -4.97 -0.46
N GLY A 257 12.72 -5.03 0.85
CA GLY A 257 11.46 -4.63 1.47
C GLY A 257 11.16 -3.12 1.37
N GLY A 258 10.90 -2.61 0.16
CA GLY A 258 10.51 -1.25 -0.16
C GLY A 258 11.16 -0.73 -1.46
N PRO A 259 10.82 0.49 -1.91
CA PRO A 259 10.01 1.51 -1.24
C PRO A 259 8.52 1.44 -1.58
N ASP A 260 8.14 0.61 -2.54
CA ASP A 260 6.77 0.44 -3.00
C ASP A 260 6.02 -0.50 -2.04
N PHE A 261 4.86 -0.06 -1.58
CA PHE A 261 4.04 -0.74 -0.58
C PHE A 261 2.59 -0.79 -1.03
N PHE A 262 1.84 -1.72 -0.46
CA PHE A 262 0.41 -1.81 -0.71
C PHE A 262 -0.36 -2.15 0.57
N ILE A 263 -1.64 -1.78 0.53
CA ILE A 263 -2.64 -2.10 1.54
C ILE A 263 -3.55 -3.17 0.94
N ASP A 264 -3.61 -4.33 1.57
CA ASP A 264 -4.54 -5.39 1.19
C ASP A 264 -5.97 -5.00 1.59
N HIS A 265 -6.88 -4.96 0.62
CA HIS A 265 -8.30 -4.70 0.85
C HIS A 265 -9.21 -5.89 0.46
N TYR A 266 -8.63 -7.03 0.08
CA TYR A 266 -9.41 -8.24 -0.19
C TYR A 266 -10.21 -8.67 1.04
N THR A 267 -11.41 -9.20 0.80
CA THR A 267 -12.25 -9.71 1.89
C THR A 267 -11.71 -11.02 2.46
N GLU A 268 -11.15 -11.87 1.60
CA GLU A 268 -10.56 -13.16 1.98
C GLU A 268 -9.03 -13.03 2.02
N PRO A 269 -8.33 -13.81 2.89
CA PRO A 269 -6.87 -13.83 2.92
C PRO A 269 -6.27 -14.09 1.53
N ALA A 270 -5.27 -13.28 1.16
CA ALA A 270 -4.65 -13.30 -0.16
C ALA A 270 -3.66 -14.45 -0.35
N LYS A 271 -4.15 -15.69 -0.26
CA LYS A 271 -3.35 -16.92 -0.40
C LYS A 271 -2.66 -17.05 -1.77
N PHE A 272 -3.14 -16.33 -2.78
CA PHE A 272 -2.54 -16.30 -4.12
C PHE A 272 -1.19 -15.55 -4.19
N TRP A 273 -0.86 -14.73 -3.19
CA TRP A 273 0.49 -14.18 -3.02
C TRP A 273 1.34 -14.97 -2.02
N GLY A 274 0.77 -16.01 -1.41
CA GLY A 274 1.44 -16.82 -0.41
C GLY A 274 1.99 -16.01 0.78
N THR A 275 3.25 -16.23 1.10
CA THR A 275 4.02 -15.56 2.17
C THR A 275 5.14 -14.67 1.61
N GLN A 276 4.98 -14.20 0.37
CA GLN A 276 5.99 -13.50 -0.42
C GLN A 276 5.96 -11.97 -0.27
N HIS A 277 5.38 -11.44 0.81
CA HIS A 277 5.40 -10.01 1.11
C HIS A 277 5.90 -9.76 2.53
N THR A 278 6.77 -8.77 2.68
CA THR A 278 7.26 -8.35 4.00
C THR A 278 6.24 -7.39 4.61
N ASN A 279 5.53 -7.86 5.62
CA ASN A 279 4.51 -7.08 6.32
C ASN A 279 5.16 -6.21 7.39
N PHE A 280 4.71 -4.98 7.51
CA PHE A 280 5.22 -4.03 8.50
C PHE A 280 4.14 -3.28 9.27
N GLY A 281 2.87 -3.43 8.90
CA GLY A 281 1.80 -2.77 9.61
C GLY A 281 0.40 -3.26 9.26
N LYS A 282 -0.59 -2.66 9.92
CA LYS A 282 -2.01 -2.92 9.69
C LYS A 282 -2.85 -1.67 9.86
N ILE A 283 -3.89 -1.51 9.03
CA ILE A 283 -4.89 -0.44 9.18
C ILE A 283 -5.50 -0.46 10.59
N GLN A 284 -5.52 0.70 11.22
CA GLN A 284 -5.92 0.87 12.63
C GLN A 284 -7.44 0.83 12.83
N ASP A 285 -8.21 1.53 11.98
CA ASP A 285 -9.60 1.88 12.26
C ASP A 285 -10.48 1.95 10.99
N ASP A 286 -11.79 1.97 11.20
CA ASP A 286 -12.80 2.04 10.14
C ASP A 286 -12.76 3.37 9.39
N GLU A 287 -12.35 4.46 10.05
CA GLU A 287 -12.17 5.78 9.43
C GLU A 287 -11.09 5.73 8.35
N SER A 288 -9.98 5.05 8.63
CA SER A 288 -8.90 4.81 7.67
C SER A 288 -9.39 3.96 6.50
N PHE A 289 -10.21 2.94 6.76
CA PHE A 289 -10.86 2.17 5.68
C PHE A 289 -11.82 3.01 4.84
N ALA A 290 -12.54 3.97 5.44
CA ALA A 290 -13.41 4.87 4.71
C ALA A 290 -12.62 5.86 3.82
N VAL A 291 -11.43 6.31 4.25
CA VAL A 291 -10.51 7.07 3.39
C VAL A 291 -10.03 6.21 2.22
N ILE A 292 -9.60 4.98 2.46
CA ILE A 292 -9.21 4.03 1.40
C ILE A 292 -10.35 3.81 0.41
N GLY A 293 -11.60 3.67 0.89
CA GLY A 293 -12.79 3.56 0.06
C GLY A 293 -12.97 4.76 -0.89
N ARG A 294 -12.77 5.99 -0.40
CA ARG A 294 -12.82 7.21 -1.22
C ARG A 294 -11.71 7.27 -2.27
N ILE A 295 -10.52 6.74 -1.96
CA ILE A 295 -9.42 6.61 -2.92
C ILE A 295 -9.76 5.59 -4.00
N PHE A 296 -10.41 4.47 -3.65
CA PHE A 296 -10.87 3.48 -4.62
C PHE A 296 -11.97 3.99 -5.56
N ASP A 297 -12.64 5.09 -5.22
CA ASP A 297 -13.65 5.72 -6.07
C ASP A 297 -13.05 6.76 -7.03
N GLN A 298 -11.72 6.99 -6.98
CA GLN A 298 -11.06 7.89 -7.92
C GLN A 298 -10.90 7.28 -9.32
N PRO A 299 -10.84 8.11 -10.38
CA PRO A 299 -10.62 7.64 -11.74
C PRO A 299 -9.32 6.83 -11.88
N VAL A 300 -9.41 5.74 -12.65
CA VAL A 300 -8.28 4.87 -12.96
C VAL A 300 -8.18 4.61 -14.46
N GLU A 301 -6.96 4.43 -14.95
CA GLU A 301 -6.66 3.99 -16.30
C GLU A 301 -6.04 2.59 -16.30
N GLU A 302 -6.30 1.83 -17.36
CA GLU A 302 -5.67 0.52 -17.57
C GLU A 302 -4.26 0.71 -18.11
N GLU A 303 -3.24 0.35 -17.31
CA GLU A 303 -1.85 0.26 -17.78
C GLU A 303 -1.41 -1.21 -17.79
N GLY A 304 -1.51 -1.83 -18.97
CA GLY A 304 -1.25 -3.25 -19.14
C GLY A 304 -2.32 -4.11 -18.45
N MET A 305 -1.97 -4.70 -17.31
CA MET A 305 -2.86 -5.55 -16.51
C MET A 305 -3.26 -4.91 -15.17
N MET A 306 -2.89 -3.64 -14.96
CA MET A 306 -3.04 -2.92 -13.69
C MET A 306 -3.99 -1.73 -13.86
N LEU A 307 -4.69 -1.38 -12.78
CA LEU A 307 -5.48 -0.15 -12.71
C LEU A 307 -4.69 0.93 -11.97
N MET A 308 -4.24 1.92 -12.72
CA MET A 308 -3.44 3.03 -12.22
C MET A 308 -4.35 4.21 -11.93
N LEU A 309 -4.10 4.95 -10.85
CA LEU A 309 -4.80 6.22 -10.61
C LEU A 309 -4.44 7.20 -11.73
N GLU A 310 -5.45 7.81 -12.38
CA GLU A 310 -5.20 8.81 -13.43
C GLU A 310 -4.33 9.97 -12.91
N THR A 311 -4.53 10.33 -11.64
CA THR A 311 -3.69 11.29 -10.92
C THR A 311 -3.16 10.64 -9.64
N PRO A 312 -1.83 10.48 -9.49
CA PRO A 312 -1.25 9.99 -8.25
C PRO A 312 -1.61 10.88 -7.05
N ILE A 313 -2.00 10.27 -5.94
CA ILE A 313 -2.46 10.97 -4.75
C ILE A 313 -1.29 11.11 -3.78
N HIS A 314 -0.79 12.34 -3.61
CA HIS A 314 0.25 12.64 -2.62
C HIS A 314 -0.23 12.37 -1.19
N PHE A 315 0.70 11.97 -0.33
CA PHE A 315 0.46 11.94 1.11
C PHE A 315 1.68 12.38 1.91
N ASP A 316 1.43 13.03 3.04
CA ASP A 316 2.44 13.36 4.03
C ASP A 316 2.52 12.29 5.11
N LEU A 317 3.72 12.09 5.65
CA LEU A 317 4.00 11.10 6.69
C LEU A 317 4.11 11.74 8.07
N SER A 318 3.53 11.12 9.08
CA SER A 318 3.76 11.44 10.49
C SER A 318 3.60 10.20 11.37
N ILE A 319 4.13 10.25 12.60
CA ILE A 319 3.95 9.20 13.60
C ILE A 319 3.04 9.73 14.71
N GLU A 320 1.99 8.96 15.05
CA GLU A 320 1.11 9.20 16.19
C GLU A 320 1.21 7.99 17.15
N PRO A 321 1.16 8.15 18.48
CA PRO A 321 1.07 7.02 19.39
C PRO A 321 -0.27 6.29 19.19
N VAL A 322 -0.27 4.95 19.23
CA VAL A 322 -1.53 4.20 19.26
C VAL A 322 -2.21 4.44 20.61
N VAL A 323 -3.45 4.93 20.56
CA VAL A 323 -4.32 5.06 21.73
C VAL A 323 -5.18 3.80 21.77
N ASP A 324 -4.86 2.88 22.67
CA ASP A 324 -5.71 1.72 22.91
C ASP A 324 -7.06 2.24 23.41
N GLY A 325 -8.11 2.07 22.61
CA GLY A 325 -9.49 2.51 22.90
C GLY A 325 -10.18 1.73 24.03
N GLY A 326 -9.46 1.46 25.12
CA GLY A 326 -9.96 0.80 26.32
C GLY A 326 -10.38 1.82 27.38
N GLY A 327 -11.54 2.44 27.18
CA GLY A 327 -12.13 3.35 28.15
C GLY A 327 -13.53 3.74 27.74
N SER A 328 -14.49 2.83 27.91
CA SER A 328 -15.90 3.21 27.96
C SER A 328 -16.04 4.29 29.03
N ALA A 329 -16.30 5.53 28.62
CA ALA A 329 -16.69 6.58 29.53
C ALA A 329 -17.89 6.07 30.33
N GLY A 330 -17.67 5.86 31.63
CA GLY A 330 -18.73 5.59 32.58
C GLY A 330 -19.71 6.74 32.51
N ILE A 331 -20.94 6.41 32.12
CA ILE A 331 -22.09 7.30 32.22
C ILE A 331 -22.25 7.60 33.72
N ALA A 332 -21.90 8.82 34.12
CA ALA A 332 -22.34 9.38 35.38
C ALA A 332 -23.81 9.75 35.20
N THR A 333 -24.71 8.94 35.76
CA THR A 333 -26.09 9.34 36.02
C THR A 333 -26.11 10.20 37.29
N GLU A 334 -26.80 11.34 37.19
CA GLU A 334 -27.15 12.27 38.28
C GLU A 334 -27.79 11.63 39.51
#